data_AF-A0AAN8B8F0-F1
#
_entry.id   AF-A0AAN8B8F0-F1
#
_cell.length_a   1.000
_cell.length_b   1.000
_cell.length_c   1.000
_cell.angle_alpha   90.00
_cell.angle_beta   90.00
_cell.angle_gamma   90.00
#
_symmetry.space_group_name_H-M   'P 1'
#
loop_
_entity.id
_entity.type
_entity.pdbx_description
1 polymer ?
#
loop_
_entity_poly.entity_id
_entity_poly.type
_entity_poly.pdbx_seq_one_letter_code
_entity_poly.pdbx_strand_id
1 'polypeptide(L)'
;MLADAMEEKVLEPTHLKGARWLPSIHKAIQILCNSYAIFVAHFEDQVSPERTPRPSPAVMGRAKNIPHYLKSHTNVQFMHFLLDTLDFLKALSLQFQQDSLTPGEAVQDIEACPIGFTELCLEPGEQQRKMVADAMNGTYRGVELKQNTTTDTLATDRKTITDMLAKSIESRLGDLLSTESIVQTFSALDQNWTTQMSPKKPLSSMDEHILSPRATITRASWCVRGHSH
;
A
#
# COMPACT_ATOMS: atom_id res chain seq x y z
N MET A 1 23.19 2.66 21.15
CA MET A 1 22.66 4.01 20.81
C MET A 1 21.74 3.91 19.60
N LEU A 2 20.49 4.35 19.74
CA LEU A 2 19.37 4.29 18.77
C LEU A 2 19.04 2.89 18.20
N ALA A 3 19.96 2.23 17.50
CA ALA A 3 19.78 0.86 17.00
C ALA A 3 19.50 -0.14 18.14
N ASP A 4 20.25 -0.05 19.25
CA ASP A 4 19.99 -0.89 20.44
C ASP A 4 18.65 -0.57 21.12
N ALA A 5 18.16 0.69 20.99
CA ALA A 5 16.89 1.12 21.57
C ALA A 5 15.68 0.73 20.69
N MET A 6 15.92 0.40 19.43
CA MET A 6 14.90 -0.01 18.48
C MET A 6 14.72 -1.53 18.44
N GLU A 7 15.55 -2.29 19.17
CA GLU A 7 15.63 -3.78 19.16
C GLU A 7 15.68 -4.41 17.76
N GLU A 8 15.95 -3.59 16.74
CA GLU A 8 15.85 -3.98 15.34
C GLU A 8 17.25 -4.12 14.78
N LYS A 9 17.55 -5.27 14.17
CA LYS A 9 18.76 -5.43 13.34
C LYS A 9 18.62 -4.53 12.11
N VAL A 10 18.98 -3.26 12.26
CA VAL A 10 19.10 -2.30 11.16
C VAL A 10 20.24 -2.80 10.28
N LEU A 11 19.87 -3.55 9.24
CA LEU A 11 20.80 -3.97 8.20
C LEU A 11 21.37 -2.69 7.57
N GLU A 12 22.70 -2.53 7.59
CA GLU A 12 23.36 -1.49 6.81
C GLU A 12 22.88 -1.58 5.35
N PRO A 13 22.52 -0.47 4.70
CA PRO A 13 22.16 -0.48 3.29
C PRO A 13 23.34 -0.94 2.43
N THR A 14 23.47 -2.25 2.22
CA THR A 14 24.53 -2.82 1.41
C THR A 14 24.06 -2.79 -0.05
N HIS A 15 24.64 -1.87 -0.81
CA HIS A 15 24.51 -1.72 -2.26
C HIS A 15 23.09 -1.34 -2.75
N LEU A 16 22.83 -0.03 -2.82
CA LEU A 16 21.64 0.59 -3.45
C LEU A 16 21.64 0.49 -5.00
N LYS A 17 22.22 -0.56 -5.60
CA LYS A 17 22.20 -0.79 -7.05
C LYS A 17 21.31 -2.01 -7.37
N GLY A 18 20.25 -1.78 -8.15
CA GLY A 18 19.28 -2.81 -8.58
C GLY A 18 17.89 -2.70 -7.92
N ALA A 19 16.99 -3.66 -8.20
CA ALA A 19 15.58 -3.68 -7.77
C ALA A 19 15.33 -3.68 -6.24
N ARG A 20 16.39 -3.74 -5.41
CA ARG A 20 16.32 -3.75 -3.94
C ARG A 20 16.12 -2.37 -3.31
N TRP A 21 16.20 -1.29 -4.10
CA TRP A 21 16.01 0.07 -3.60
C TRP A 21 14.60 0.26 -3.02
N LEU A 22 13.57 -0.26 -3.68
CA LEU A 22 12.16 -0.10 -3.29
C LEU A 22 11.86 -0.77 -1.93
N PRO A 23 12.19 -2.07 -1.71
CA PRO A 23 12.08 -2.68 -0.38
C PRO A 23 12.89 -1.96 0.70
N SER A 24 14.06 -1.42 0.35
CA SER A 24 14.93 -0.72 1.31
C SER A 24 14.32 0.59 1.78
N ILE A 25 13.79 1.40 0.86
CA ILE A 25 13.10 2.66 1.20
C ILE A 25 11.83 2.37 1.98
N HIS A 26 11.02 1.41 1.53
CA HIS A 26 9.81 1.01 2.24
C HIS A 26 10.13 0.62 3.70
N LYS A 27 11.12 -0.25 3.90
CA LYS A 27 11.56 -0.66 5.24
C LYS A 27 12.05 0.53 6.07
N ALA A 28 12.85 1.43 5.50
CA ALA A 28 13.36 2.59 6.23
C ALA A 28 12.23 3.49 6.75
N ILE A 29 11.23 3.79 5.92
CA ILE A 29 10.07 4.62 6.32
C ILE A 29 9.23 3.87 7.36
N GLN A 30 9.04 2.55 7.18
CA GLN A 30 8.29 1.74 8.13
C GLN A 30 8.93 1.72 9.52
N ILE A 31 10.26 1.59 9.59
CA ILE A 31 11.04 1.66 10.83
C ILE A 31 10.89 3.04 11.49
N LEU A 32 10.98 4.12 10.70
CA LEU A 32 10.77 5.48 11.18
C LEU A 32 9.37 5.66 11.78
N CYS A 33 8.33 5.15 11.10
CA CYS A 33 6.96 5.22 11.58
C CYS A 33 6.73 4.38 12.83
N ASN A 34 7.34 3.21 12.95
CA ASN A 34 7.19 2.31 14.10
C ASN A 34 7.92 2.82 15.35
N SER A 35 9.15 3.29 15.17
CA SER A 35 10.01 3.81 16.24
C SER A 35 9.93 5.34 16.38
N TYR A 36 8.82 5.92 15.94
CA TYR A 36 8.67 7.37 15.75
C TYR A 36 9.00 8.20 17.00
N ALA A 37 8.47 7.81 18.17
CA ALA A 37 8.72 8.52 19.43
C ALA A 37 10.21 8.55 19.80
N ILE A 38 10.92 7.44 19.54
CA ILE A 38 12.36 7.31 19.80
C ILE A 38 13.14 8.27 18.91
N PHE A 39 12.80 8.37 17.62
CA PHE A 39 13.43 9.30 16.70
C PHE A 39 13.21 10.76 17.13
N VAL A 40 11.98 11.13 17.48
CA VAL A 40 11.68 12.49 17.94
C VAL A 40 12.49 12.81 19.19
N ALA A 41 12.44 11.96 20.22
CA ALA A 41 13.18 12.15 21.46
C ALA A 41 14.70 12.24 21.22
N HIS A 42 15.24 11.41 20.32
CA HIS A 42 16.64 11.44 19.96
C HIS A 42 17.06 12.79 19.37
N PHE A 43 16.32 13.30 18.38
CA PHE A 43 16.67 14.58 17.77
C PHE A 43 16.43 15.77 18.70
N GLU A 44 15.46 15.69 19.61
CA GLU A 44 15.28 16.67 20.68
C GLU A 44 16.45 16.67 21.67
N ASP A 45 16.94 15.50 22.06
CA ASP A 45 18.15 15.36 22.87
C ASP A 45 19.38 15.94 22.15
N GLN A 46 19.55 15.69 20.85
CA GLN A 46 20.65 16.27 20.04
C GLN A 46 20.67 17.81 20.03
N VAL A 47 19.51 18.47 20.18
CA VAL A 47 19.43 19.94 20.25
C VAL A 47 19.34 20.47 21.68
N SER A 48 19.27 19.58 22.68
CA SER A 48 19.19 19.96 24.08
C SER A 48 20.45 20.73 24.51
N PRO A 49 20.30 21.87 25.21
CA PRO A 49 21.44 22.61 25.75
C PRO A 49 22.19 21.82 26.83
N GLU A 50 21.55 20.83 27.45
CA GLU A 50 22.09 20.01 28.54
C GLU A 50 22.92 18.81 28.03
N ARG A 51 22.84 18.49 26.74
CA ARG A 51 23.51 17.34 26.15
C ARG A 51 25.04 17.48 26.22
N THR A 52 25.67 16.44 26.76
CA THR A 52 27.13 16.30 26.81
C THR A 52 27.56 14.91 26.31
N PRO A 53 28.55 14.79 25.39
CA PRO A 53 29.23 15.88 24.68
C PRO A 53 28.30 16.60 23.71
N ARG A 54 28.56 17.90 23.49
CA ARG A 54 27.76 18.71 22.58
C ARG A 54 27.99 18.28 21.13
N PRO A 55 26.93 18.08 20.32
CA PRO A 55 27.09 17.76 18.90
C PRO A 55 27.72 18.91 18.13
N SER A 56 28.30 18.62 16.96
CA SER A 56 28.85 19.67 16.10
C SER A 56 27.76 20.63 15.60
N PRO A 57 28.07 21.89 15.27
CA PRO A 57 27.09 22.85 14.74
C PRO A 57 26.31 22.33 13.53
N ALA A 58 26.97 21.59 12.63
CA ALA A 58 26.33 20.98 11.47
C ALA A 58 25.33 19.86 11.83
N VAL A 59 25.60 19.10 12.90
CA VAL A 59 24.66 18.09 13.41
C VAL A 59 23.50 18.76 14.13
N MET A 60 23.75 19.76 14.97
CA MET A 60 22.69 20.53 15.64
C MET A 60 21.76 21.23 14.65
N GLY A 61 22.30 21.81 13.56
CA GLY A 61 21.50 22.46 12.52
C GLY A 61 20.52 21.48 11.85
N ARG A 62 20.99 20.26 11.52
CA ARG A 62 20.13 19.20 10.96
C ARG A 62 19.12 18.69 12.00
N ALA A 63 19.59 18.42 13.22
CA ALA A 63 18.77 17.93 14.32
C ALA A 63 17.68 18.93 14.75
N LYS A 64 17.80 20.23 14.45
CA LYS A 64 16.75 21.23 14.73
C LYS A 64 15.58 21.14 13.75
N ASN A 65 15.86 20.86 12.48
CA ASN A 65 14.84 20.84 11.44
C ASN A 65 14.04 19.53 11.43
N ILE A 66 14.66 18.42 11.82
CA ILE A 66 14.03 17.09 11.77
C ILE A 66 12.82 16.97 12.72
N PRO A 67 12.88 17.35 14.01
CA PRO A 67 11.71 17.36 14.90
C PRO A 67 10.62 18.31 14.42
N HIS A 68 10.97 19.43 13.78
CA HIS A 68 9.97 20.33 13.21
C HIS A 68 9.19 19.63 12.09
N TYR A 69 9.89 18.88 11.23
CA TYR A 69 9.26 18.08 10.19
C TYR A 69 8.41 16.95 10.80
N LEU A 70 8.97 16.16 11.71
CA LEU A 70 8.30 15.01 12.33
C LEU A 70 7.06 15.44 13.12
N LYS A 71 7.10 16.56 13.86
CA LYS A 71 5.94 17.03 14.64
C LYS A 71 4.85 17.70 13.81
N SER A 72 4.98 17.83 12.48
CA SER A 72 3.89 18.36 11.66
C SER A 72 2.90 17.25 11.31
N HIS A 73 1.62 17.47 11.59
CA HIS A 73 0.56 16.52 11.23
C HIS A 73 0.57 16.19 9.73
N THR A 74 0.69 17.22 8.89
CA THR A 74 0.74 17.08 7.43
C THR A 74 1.90 16.19 6.97
N ASN A 75 3.07 16.38 7.55
CA ASN A 75 4.26 15.61 7.17
C ASN A 75 4.15 14.15 7.61
N VAL A 76 3.64 13.88 8.82
CA VAL A 76 3.41 12.50 9.28
C VAL A 76 2.37 11.82 8.40
N GLN A 77 1.29 12.51 8.06
CA GLN A 77 0.28 11.99 7.14
C GLN A 77 0.86 11.70 5.74
N PHE A 78 1.80 12.52 5.28
CA PHE A 78 2.53 12.30 4.03
C PHE A 78 3.47 11.09 4.09
N MET A 79 4.17 10.85 5.21
CA MET A 79 5.01 9.66 5.38
C MET A 79 4.20 8.37 5.27
N HIS A 80 2.98 8.34 5.82
CA HIS A 80 2.09 7.18 5.69
C HIS A 80 1.52 7.04 4.28
N PHE A 81 1.23 8.15 3.58
CA PHE A 81 0.88 8.10 2.15
C PHE A 81 2.03 7.52 1.30
N LEU A 82 3.27 7.88 1.61
CA LEU A 82 4.44 7.27 0.95
C LEU A 82 4.51 5.77 1.20
N LEU A 83 4.20 5.30 2.41
CA LEU A 83 4.12 3.85 2.68
C LEU A 83 3.07 3.17 1.81
N ASP A 84 1.85 3.72 1.75
CA ASP A 84 0.77 3.19 0.90
C ASP A 84 1.19 3.12 -0.58
N THR A 85 1.85 4.18 -1.07
CA THR A 85 2.37 4.25 -2.45
C THR A 85 3.46 3.21 -2.71
N LEU A 86 4.37 3.00 -1.75
CA LEU A 86 5.45 2.03 -1.86
C LEU A 86 4.94 0.59 -1.71
N ASP A 87 3.92 0.34 -0.90
CA ASP A 87 3.24 -0.95 -0.80
C ASP A 87 2.57 -1.31 -2.13
N PHE A 88 1.92 -0.35 -2.79
CA PHE A 88 1.35 -0.53 -4.12
C PHE A 88 2.43 -0.88 -5.16
N LEU A 89 3.52 -0.10 -5.23
CA LEU A 89 4.65 -0.38 -6.11
C LEU A 89 5.31 -1.73 -5.82
N LYS A 90 5.37 -2.13 -4.56
CA LYS A 90 5.93 -3.42 -4.14
C LYS A 90 5.04 -4.57 -4.61
N ALA A 91 3.71 -4.45 -4.49
CA ALA A 91 2.78 -5.44 -5.01
C ALA A 91 2.94 -5.62 -6.53
N LEU A 92 2.98 -4.51 -7.27
CA LEU A 92 3.24 -4.51 -8.71
C LEU A 92 4.58 -5.17 -9.03
N SER A 93 5.65 -4.78 -8.33
CA SER A 93 6.98 -5.37 -8.54
C SER A 93 7.01 -6.88 -8.27
N LEU A 94 6.22 -7.38 -7.32
CA LEU A 94 6.12 -8.81 -7.03
C LEU A 94 5.32 -9.56 -8.11
N GLN A 95 4.27 -8.98 -8.67
CA GLN A 95 3.56 -9.55 -9.82
C GLN A 95 4.51 -9.73 -11.02
N PHE A 96 5.31 -8.70 -11.30
CA PHE A 96 6.34 -8.72 -12.34
C PHE A 96 7.47 -9.75 -12.15
N GLN A 97 7.60 -10.30 -10.94
CA GLN A 97 8.60 -11.32 -10.59
C GLN A 97 8.04 -12.75 -10.63
N GLN A 98 6.74 -12.93 -10.90
CA GLN A 98 6.14 -14.25 -10.95
C GLN A 98 6.56 -14.99 -12.24
N ASP A 99 7.02 -16.24 -12.09
CA ASP A 99 7.41 -17.08 -13.23
C ASP A 99 6.22 -17.40 -14.18
N SER A 100 4.99 -17.28 -13.69
CA SER A 100 3.76 -17.54 -14.43
C SER A 100 3.13 -16.33 -15.09
N LEU A 101 3.72 -15.14 -14.96
CA LEU A 101 3.15 -13.90 -15.47
C LEU A 101 3.02 -13.94 -16.99
N THR A 102 1.80 -13.80 -17.50
CA THR A 102 1.60 -13.68 -18.95
C THR A 102 1.87 -12.26 -19.43
N PRO A 103 2.26 -12.07 -20.70
CA PRO A 103 2.40 -10.73 -21.27
C PRO A 103 1.10 -9.91 -21.23
N GLY A 104 -0.07 -10.56 -21.27
CA GLY A 104 -1.37 -9.90 -21.14
C GLY A 104 -1.63 -9.37 -19.73
N GLU A 105 -1.35 -10.18 -18.70
CA GLU A 105 -1.43 -9.78 -17.30
C GLU A 105 -0.47 -8.61 -17.00
N ALA A 106 0.76 -8.68 -17.52
CA ALA A 106 1.74 -7.61 -17.37
C ALA A 106 1.25 -6.26 -17.96
N VAL A 107 0.61 -6.28 -19.13
CA VAL A 107 0.01 -5.07 -19.74
C VAL A 107 -1.13 -4.54 -18.87
N GLN A 108 -2.02 -5.41 -18.40
CA GLN A 108 -3.14 -5.02 -17.53
C GLN A 108 -2.64 -4.39 -16.22
N ASP A 109 -1.62 -4.97 -15.60
CA ASP A 109 -1.03 -4.44 -14.36
C ASP A 109 -0.38 -3.05 -14.58
N ILE A 110 0.24 -2.82 -15.74
CA ILE A 110 0.81 -1.50 -16.10
C ILE A 110 -0.31 -0.48 -16.33
N GLU A 111 -1.36 -0.84 -17.07
CA GLU A 111 -2.49 0.06 -17.36
C GLU A 111 -3.31 0.38 -16.10
N ALA A 112 -3.42 -0.57 -15.17
CA ALA A 112 -4.08 -0.37 -13.89
C ALA A 112 -3.27 0.51 -12.92
N CYS A 113 -1.95 0.61 -13.10
CA CYS A 113 -1.06 1.30 -12.18
C CYS A 113 -1.38 2.81 -12.02
N PRO A 114 -1.55 3.62 -13.10
CA PRO A 114 -1.97 5.01 -12.99
C PRO A 114 -3.35 5.20 -12.32
N ILE A 115 -4.25 4.23 -12.48
CA ILE A 115 -5.58 4.26 -11.86
C ILE A 115 -5.45 4.10 -10.34
N GLY A 116 -4.73 3.07 -9.87
CA GLY A 116 -4.52 2.85 -8.43
C GLY A 116 -3.79 4.02 -7.75
N PHE A 117 -2.89 4.66 -8.47
CA PHE A 117 -2.24 5.91 -8.06
C PHE A 117 -3.22 7.08 -7.92
N THR A 118 -4.16 7.23 -8.85
CA THR A 118 -5.23 8.24 -8.76
C THR A 118 -6.16 7.95 -7.59
N GLU A 119 -6.48 6.68 -7.34
CA GLU A 119 -7.30 6.27 -6.20
C GLU A 119 -6.63 6.62 -4.86
N LEU A 120 -5.32 6.39 -4.71
CA LEU A 120 -4.57 6.77 -3.50
C LEU A 120 -4.51 8.30 -3.26
N CYS A 121 -4.73 9.10 -4.30
CA CYS A 121 -4.87 10.55 -4.16
C CYS A 121 -6.27 10.97 -3.68
N LEU A 122 -7.30 10.22 -4.06
CA LEU A 122 -8.70 10.50 -3.70
C LEU A 122 -9.04 9.97 -2.32
N GLU A 123 -8.69 8.71 -2.06
CA GLU A 123 -9.01 8.00 -0.83
C GLU A 123 -7.73 7.67 -0.05
N PRO A 124 -7.73 7.89 1.28
CA PRO A 124 -6.56 7.58 2.10
C PRO A 124 -6.29 6.07 2.11
N GLY A 125 -5.06 5.67 1.84
CA GLY A 125 -4.62 4.27 1.90
C GLY A 125 -4.67 3.67 3.31
N GLU A 126 -4.32 2.39 3.45
CA GLU A 126 -4.45 1.67 4.72
C GLU A 126 -3.56 2.25 5.82
N GLN A 127 -2.29 2.55 5.52
CA GLN A 127 -1.35 3.12 6.48
C GLN A 127 -1.79 4.51 6.89
N GLN A 128 -2.27 5.32 5.93
CA GLN A 128 -2.79 6.64 6.24
C GLN A 128 -4.04 6.60 7.12
N ARG A 129 -4.97 5.67 6.86
CA ARG A 129 -6.15 5.49 7.73
C ARG A 129 -5.75 5.08 9.14
N LYS A 130 -4.80 4.16 9.29
CA LYS A 130 -4.25 3.75 10.61
C LYS A 130 -3.64 4.93 11.35
N MET A 131 -2.86 5.76 10.66
CA MET A 131 -2.27 6.96 11.25
C MET A 131 -3.33 7.97 11.69
N VAL A 132 -4.34 8.23 10.87
CA VAL A 132 -5.42 9.18 11.22
C VAL A 132 -6.20 8.69 12.45
N ALA A 133 -6.44 7.38 12.55
CA ALA A 133 -7.08 6.78 13.73
C ALA A 133 -6.21 6.87 14.99
N ASP A 134 -4.89 6.63 14.86
CA ASP A 134 -3.94 6.76 15.99
C ASP A 134 -3.79 8.23 16.43
N ALA A 135 -3.86 9.17 15.48
CA ALA A 135 -3.67 10.60 15.70
C ALA A 135 -4.94 11.37 16.12
N MET A 136 -6.08 10.70 16.35
CA MET A 136 -7.37 11.38 16.65
C MET A 136 -7.31 12.34 17.84
N ASN A 137 -6.45 12.06 18.83
CA ASN A 137 -6.28 12.88 20.02
C ASN A 137 -5.27 14.02 19.84
N GLY A 138 -4.81 14.29 18.60
CA GLY A 138 -3.76 15.28 18.32
C GLY A 138 -2.34 14.83 18.69
N THR A 139 -2.19 13.58 19.13
CA THR A 139 -0.90 12.95 19.44
C THR A 139 -0.72 11.73 18.55
N TYR A 140 0.46 11.52 18.00
CA TYR A 140 0.81 10.32 17.25
C TYR A 140 1.93 9.60 17.97
N ARG A 141 1.70 8.35 18.37
CA ARG A 141 2.64 7.54 19.16
C ARG A 141 3.23 8.29 20.37
N GLY A 142 2.38 9.04 21.09
CA GLY A 142 2.77 9.78 22.29
C GLY A 142 3.46 11.13 22.07
N VAL A 143 3.59 11.60 20.82
CA VAL A 143 4.14 12.93 20.50
C VAL A 143 3.02 13.85 20.01
N GLU A 144 2.92 15.04 20.58
CA GLU A 144 1.99 16.07 20.12
C GLU A 144 2.32 16.55 18.70
N LEU A 145 1.31 16.50 17.83
CA LEU A 145 1.41 16.98 16.47
C LEU A 145 0.94 18.43 16.37
N LYS A 146 1.72 19.25 15.68
CA LYS A 146 1.38 20.60 15.29
C LYS A 146 0.48 20.53 14.06
N GLN A 147 -0.67 21.16 14.15
CA GLN A 147 -1.50 21.38 12.97
C GLN A 147 -0.86 22.45 12.10
N ASN A 148 -0.55 22.08 10.85
CA ASN A 148 -0.22 23.06 9.85
C ASN A 148 -1.53 23.56 9.24
N THR A 149 -1.72 24.88 9.19
CA THR A 149 -2.93 25.52 8.62
C THR A 149 -3.05 25.31 7.10
N THR A 150 -2.02 24.74 6.47
CA THR A 150 -1.86 24.68 5.00
C THR A 150 -2.24 23.31 4.45
N THR A 151 -3.51 22.92 4.56
CA THR A 151 -4.06 21.66 4.03
C THR A 151 -3.79 21.49 2.52
N ASP A 152 -3.71 22.59 1.78
CA ASP A 152 -3.48 22.61 0.32
C ASP A 152 -2.09 22.08 -0.10
N THR A 153 -1.10 22.13 0.79
CA THR A 153 0.26 21.62 0.48
C THR A 153 0.27 20.10 0.34
N LEU A 154 -0.48 19.40 1.19
CA LEU A 154 -0.49 17.93 1.20
C LEU A 154 -1.10 17.34 -0.06
N ALA A 155 -2.24 17.87 -0.50
CA ALA A 155 -2.93 17.38 -1.70
C ALA A 155 -2.06 17.60 -2.94
N THR A 156 -1.38 18.74 -3.01
CA THR A 156 -0.45 19.08 -4.09
C THR A 156 0.76 18.14 -4.11
N ASP A 157 1.35 17.86 -2.94
CA ASP A 157 2.51 16.99 -2.81
C ASP A 157 2.17 15.53 -3.17
N ARG A 158 1.01 15.03 -2.72
CA ARG A 158 0.51 13.70 -3.09
C ARG A 158 0.38 13.56 -4.60
N LYS A 159 -0.35 14.49 -5.23
CA LYS A 159 -0.55 14.51 -6.67
C LYS A 159 0.79 14.57 -7.41
N THR A 160 1.71 15.41 -6.96
CA THR A 160 3.03 15.55 -7.59
C THR A 160 3.80 14.24 -7.59
N ILE A 161 3.85 13.52 -6.46
CA ILE A 161 4.54 12.22 -6.39
C ILE A 161 3.86 11.19 -7.26
N THR A 162 2.54 11.08 -7.16
CA THR A 162 1.76 10.13 -7.94
C THR A 162 1.92 10.35 -9.44
N ASP A 163 1.83 11.61 -9.90
CA ASP A 163 2.03 11.97 -11.31
C ASP A 163 3.46 11.66 -11.78
N MET A 164 4.48 11.91 -10.94
CA MET A 164 5.86 11.57 -11.28
C MET A 164 6.06 10.05 -11.40
N LEU A 165 5.45 9.26 -10.51
CA LEU A 165 5.54 7.81 -10.55
C LEU A 165 4.82 7.23 -11.76
N ALA A 166 3.59 7.66 -12.02
CA ALA A 166 2.83 7.25 -13.20
C ALA A 166 3.61 7.54 -14.49
N LYS A 167 4.11 8.77 -14.65
CA LYS A 167 4.96 9.16 -15.81
C LYS A 167 6.22 8.33 -15.90
N SER A 168 6.86 8.00 -14.78
CA SER A 168 8.08 7.17 -14.80
C SER A 168 7.78 5.74 -15.23
N ILE A 169 6.60 5.20 -14.90
CA ILE A 169 6.20 3.85 -15.31
C ILE A 169 5.84 3.86 -16.80
N GLU A 170 5.02 4.80 -17.23
CA GLU A 170 4.65 5.00 -18.64
C GLU A 170 5.89 5.21 -19.52
N SER A 171 6.85 6.04 -19.10
CA SER A 171 8.07 6.26 -19.87
C SER A 171 8.98 5.04 -19.94
N ARG A 172 8.96 4.15 -18.94
CA ARG A 172 9.83 2.97 -18.89
C ARG A 172 9.22 1.75 -19.58
N LEU A 173 7.89 1.65 -19.54
CA LEU A 173 7.15 0.49 -20.00
C LEU A 173 6.23 0.81 -21.19
N GLY A 174 6.21 2.05 -21.67
CA GLY A 174 5.38 2.48 -22.80
C GLY A 174 5.65 1.71 -24.08
N ASP A 175 6.88 1.24 -24.30
CA ASP A 175 7.22 0.40 -25.44
C ASP A 175 6.51 -0.97 -25.39
N LEU A 176 6.22 -1.50 -24.20
CA LEU A 176 5.43 -2.74 -24.01
C LEU A 176 3.94 -2.51 -24.29
N LEU A 177 3.47 -1.27 -24.13
CA LEU A 177 2.09 -0.87 -24.38
C LEU A 177 1.84 -0.51 -25.85
N SER A 178 2.90 -0.29 -26.64
CA SER A 178 2.79 0.06 -28.05
C SER A 178 2.03 -1.01 -28.83
N THR A 179 1.11 -0.58 -29.69
CA THR A 179 0.24 -1.44 -30.52
C THR A 179 1.03 -2.30 -31.50
N GLU A 180 2.25 -1.91 -31.84
CA GLU A 180 3.18 -2.67 -32.69
C GLU A 180 4.04 -3.66 -31.90
N SER A 181 3.89 -3.70 -30.57
CA SER A 181 4.67 -4.62 -29.75
C SER A 181 4.18 -6.07 -29.92
N ILE A 182 5.14 -7.00 -29.92
CA ILE A 182 4.88 -8.44 -29.88
C ILE A 182 4.02 -8.79 -28.64
N VAL A 183 4.15 -8.00 -27.56
CA VAL A 183 3.40 -8.16 -26.31
C VAL A 183 1.91 -7.90 -26.49
N GLN A 184 1.51 -6.86 -27.21
CA GLN A 184 0.10 -6.60 -27.53
C GLN A 184 -0.49 -7.67 -28.47
N THR A 185 0.30 -8.13 -29.45
CA THR A 185 -0.11 -9.23 -30.34
C THR A 185 -0.32 -10.53 -29.54
N PHE A 186 0.53 -10.79 -28.55
CA PHE A 186 0.40 -11.93 -27.65
C PHE A 186 -0.76 -11.78 -26.66
N SER A 187 -1.00 -10.58 -26.13
CA SER A 187 -2.16 -10.27 -25.28
C SER A 187 -3.48 -10.51 -26.00
N ALA A 188 -3.59 -10.10 -27.27
CA ALA A 188 -4.75 -10.39 -28.11
C ALA A 188 -4.95 -11.90 -28.34
N LEU A 189 -3.86 -12.68 -28.38
CA LEU A 189 -3.94 -14.14 -28.48
C LEU A 189 -4.42 -14.76 -27.15
N ASP A 190 -3.92 -14.28 -26.01
CA ASP A 190 -4.25 -14.76 -24.67
C ASP A 190 -5.74 -14.52 -24.33
N GLN A 191 -6.26 -13.34 -24.64
CA GLN A 191 -7.69 -13.02 -24.51
C GLN A 191 -8.57 -13.92 -25.39
N ASN A 192 -8.12 -14.22 -26.61
CA ASN A 192 -8.86 -15.11 -27.51
C ASN A 192 -8.84 -16.57 -27.05
N TRP A 193 -7.72 -17.05 -26.49
CA TRP A 193 -7.59 -18.42 -25.99
C TRP A 193 -8.43 -18.66 -24.73
N THR A 194 -8.36 -17.75 -23.76
CA THR A 194 -9.17 -17.80 -22.52
C THR A 194 -10.67 -17.72 -22.80
N THR A 195 -11.09 -16.94 -23.81
CA THR A 195 -12.49 -16.86 -24.25
C THR A 195 -12.97 -18.15 -24.94
N GLN A 196 -12.10 -18.84 -25.70
CA GLN A 196 -12.45 -20.10 -26.36
C GLN A 196 -12.46 -21.31 -25.42
N MET A 197 -11.65 -21.30 -24.36
CA MET A 197 -11.56 -22.41 -23.38
C MET A 197 -12.43 -22.23 -22.14
N SER A 198 -13.04 -21.06 -21.93
CA SER A 198 -14.06 -20.90 -20.90
C SER A 198 -15.21 -21.88 -21.16
N PRO A 199 -15.59 -22.73 -20.19
CA PRO A 199 -16.67 -23.69 -20.40
C PRO A 199 -17.93 -22.91 -20.78
N LYS A 200 -18.45 -23.17 -21.99
CA LYS A 200 -19.75 -22.67 -22.42
C LYS A 200 -20.73 -23.00 -21.29
N LYS A 201 -21.36 -21.97 -20.70
CA LYS A 201 -22.46 -22.15 -19.74
C LYS A 201 -23.37 -23.27 -20.27
N PRO A 202 -23.75 -24.26 -19.45
CA PRO A 202 -24.72 -25.24 -19.91
C PRO A 202 -25.98 -24.49 -20.34
N LEU A 203 -26.44 -24.76 -21.56
CA LEU A 203 -27.76 -24.34 -22.03
C LEU A 203 -28.79 -24.87 -21.04
N SER A 204 -29.33 -24.00 -20.18
CA SER A 204 -30.59 -24.26 -19.51
C SER A 204 -31.50 -23.04 -19.64
N SER A 205 -32.16 -22.96 -20.79
CA SER A 205 -33.50 -22.40 -20.92
C SER A 205 -34.05 -22.96 -22.24
N MET A 206 -35.05 -23.82 -22.22
CA MET A 206 -36.48 -23.50 -22.37
C MET A 206 -37.14 -24.87 -22.60
N ASP A 207 -38.35 -25.25 -22.19
CA ASP A 207 -39.48 -24.66 -21.48
C ASP A 207 -40.32 -25.86 -21.03
N GLU A 208 -41.04 -25.76 -19.91
CA GLU A 208 -42.47 -26.14 -19.88
C GLU A 208 -43.10 -25.71 -18.55
N HIS A 209 -43.88 -24.64 -18.64
CA HIS A 209 -44.93 -24.29 -17.69
C HIS A 209 -45.91 -25.46 -17.54
N ILE A 210 -46.43 -25.71 -16.32
CA ILE A 210 -47.86 -25.94 -16.01
C ILE A 210 -48.06 -26.14 -14.48
N LEU A 211 -48.74 -25.15 -13.88
CA LEU A 211 -49.70 -25.17 -12.76
C LEU A 211 -49.36 -25.80 -11.38
N SER A 212 -49.37 -24.93 -10.36
CA SER A 212 -49.84 -25.18 -8.97
C SER A 212 -51.38 -24.91 -8.91
N PRO A 213 -52.21 -25.19 -7.86
CA PRO A 213 -51.96 -25.65 -6.47
C PRO A 213 -52.98 -26.68 -5.85
N ARG A 214 -52.83 -26.99 -4.54
CA ARG A 214 -53.76 -27.65 -3.55
C ARG A 214 -53.85 -29.20 -3.61
N ALA A 215 -53.96 -29.98 -2.52
CA ALA A 215 -53.93 -29.75 -1.07
C ALA A 215 -53.91 -31.12 -0.32
N THR A 216 -53.48 -31.07 0.96
CA THR A 216 -53.99 -31.82 2.14
C THR A 216 -53.53 -33.25 2.50
N ILE A 217 -53.22 -33.39 3.81
CA ILE A 217 -53.43 -34.51 4.77
C ILE A 217 -52.30 -35.57 4.86
N THR A 218 -51.84 -36.11 6.02
CA THR A 218 -51.93 -35.88 7.48
C THR A 218 -51.06 -36.97 8.17
N ARG A 219 -50.46 -36.67 9.35
CA ARG A 219 -49.99 -37.60 10.43
C ARG A 219 -48.83 -38.58 10.12
N ALA A 220 -47.96 -39.00 11.04
CA ALA A 220 -47.86 -38.87 12.50
C ALA A 220 -46.38 -39.11 12.94
N SER A 221 -46.11 -38.77 14.22
CA SER A 221 -45.13 -39.31 15.20
C SER A 221 -44.11 -40.35 14.72
N TRP A 222 -42.86 -40.38 15.19
CA TRP A 222 -42.48 -40.90 16.52
C TRP A 222 -41.13 -40.34 16.98
N CYS A 223 -41.08 -40.01 18.27
CA CYS A 223 -39.89 -39.65 19.03
C CYS A 223 -39.58 -40.86 19.94
N VAL A 224 -38.40 -41.47 19.85
CA VAL A 224 -37.85 -42.32 20.93
C VAL A 224 -36.33 -42.17 21.01
N ARG A 225 -35.87 -42.04 22.25
CA ARG A 225 -34.53 -41.81 22.78
C ARG A 225 -33.62 -43.04 22.74
N GLY A 226 -32.32 -42.80 22.94
CA GLY A 226 -31.38 -43.70 23.63
C GLY A 226 -30.11 -43.95 22.82
N HIS A 227 -28.92 -44.09 23.39
CA HIS A 227 -28.47 -44.10 24.78
C HIS A 227 -26.96 -43.80 24.79
N SER A 228 -26.51 -43.19 25.86
CA SER A 228 -25.13 -43.07 26.32
C SER A 228 -24.48 -44.42 26.63
N HIS A 229 -23.18 -44.52 26.37
CA HIS A 229 -22.21 -45.15 27.27
C HIS A 229 -20.87 -44.40 27.15
#